data_AF-A0A956PQC5-F1
#
_entry.id   AF-A0A956PQC5-F1
#
_cell.length_a   1.000
_cell.length_b   1.000
_cell.length_c   1.000
_cell.angle_alpha   90.00
_cell.angle_beta   90.00
_cell.angle_gamma   90.00
#
_symmetry.space_group_name_H-M   'P 1'
#
loop_
_entity.id
_entity.type
_entity.pdbx_description
1 polymer ?
#
loop_
_entity_poly.entity_id
_entity_poly.type
_entity_poly.pdbx_seq_one_letter_code
_entity_poly.pdbx_strand_id
1 'polypeptide(L)' 'MEHKLDKAFPKHQLGRYKSLKNATSVVLQLILFVTPWINWNGRQMVLLDVPGRKLHLFEWTF' A
#
# COMPACT_ATOMS: atom_id res chain seq x y z
N MET A 1 1.60 23.22 45.04
CA MET A 1 0.97 21.95 44.61
C MET A 1 1.43 21.70 43.18
N GLU A 2 2.30 20.71 42.98
CA GLU A 2 2.91 20.42 41.69
C GLU A 2 1.90 19.63 40.83
N HIS A 3 1.37 20.24 39.78
CA HIS A 3 0.50 19.55 38.83
C HIS A 3 1.36 18.68 37.90
N LYS A 4 1.56 17.41 38.25
CA LYS A 4 2.09 16.42 37.31
C LYS A 4 1.08 16.22 36.18
N LEU A 5 1.36 16.81 35.02
CA LEU A 5 0.70 16.45 33.78
C LEU A 5 1.03 14.98 33.50
N ASP A 6 0.02 14.11 33.65
CA ASP A 6 0.12 12.68 33.38
C ASP A 6 0.44 12.50 31.89
N LYS A 7 1.73 12.39 31.58
CA LYS A 7 2.21 12.22 30.22
C LYS A 7 1.70 10.88 29.74
N ALA A 8 0.70 10.90 28.85
CA ALA A 8 0.25 9.72 28.16
C ALA A 8 1.38 9.20 27.26
N PHE A 9 2.21 8.33 27.81
CA PHE A 9 3.20 7.62 27.03
C PHE A 9 2.47 6.67 26.08
N PRO A 10 2.84 6.63 24.78
CA PRO A 10 2.25 5.66 23.86
C PRO A 10 2.57 4.26 24.36
N LYS A 11 1.57 3.58 24.92
CA LYS A 11 1.70 2.18 25.33
C LYS A 11 1.95 1.37 24.08
N HIS A 12 2.97 0.51 24.09
CA HIS A 12 3.22 -0.40 22.99
C HIS A 12 2.03 -1.35 22.88
N GLN A 13 1.13 -1.06 21.94
CA GLN A 13 -0.06 -1.88 21.72
C GLN A 13 0.40 -3.27 21.26
N LEU A 14 0.14 -4.33 22.01
CA LEU A 14 0.38 -5.71 21.59
C LEU A 14 -1.00 -6.34 21.31
N GLY A 15 -1.13 -7.09 20.23
CA GLY A 15 -2.38 -7.78 19.93
C GLY A 15 -2.50 -8.28 18.50
N ARG A 16 -3.30 -9.34 18.33
CA ARG A 16 -3.57 -9.97 17.03
C ARG A 16 -4.11 -8.99 16.00
N TYR A 17 -5.05 -8.11 16.39
CA TYR A 17 -5.63 -7.11 15.48
C TYR A 17 -4.62 -6.04 15.03
N LYS A 18 -3.68 -5.62 15.89
CA LYS A 18 -2.61 -4.70 15.49
C LYS A 18 -1.69 -5.35 14.45
N SER A 19 -1.30 -6.60 14.69
CA SER A 19 -0.45 -7.35 13.76
C SER A 19 -1.15 -7.54 12.42
N LEU A 20 -2.44 -7.92 12.44
CA LEU A 20 -3.24 -8.08 11.23
C LEU A 20 -3.37 -6.77 10.46
N LYS A 21 -3.67 -5.65 11.13
CA LYS A 21 -3.73 -4.33 10.50
C LYS A 21 -2.41 -4.00 9.80
N ASN A 22 -1.29 -4.16 10.51
CA ASN A 22 0.03 -3.88 9.93
C ASN A 22 0.33 -4.79 8.74
N ALA A 23 0.01 -6.08 8.85
CA ALA A 23 0.18 -7.03 7.75
C ALA A 23 -0.68 -6.62 6.53
N THR A 24 -1.96 -6.29 6.72
CA THR A 24 -2.83 -5.81 5.65
C THR A 24 -2.30 -4.52 5.03
N SER A 25 -1.82 -3.56 5.82
CA SER A 25 -1.21 -2.33 5.31
C SER A 25 0.01 -2.63 4.44
N VAL A 26 0.93 -3.48 4.92
CA VAL A 26 2.14 -3.86 4.17
C VAL A 26 1.78 -4.63 2.90
N VAL A 27 0.83 -5.57 2.96
CA VAL A 27 0.35 -6.32 1.80
C VAL A 27 -0.26 -5.40 0.76
N LEU A 28 -1.11 -4.46 1.18
CA LEU A 28 -1.71 -3.49 0.26
C LEU A 28 -0.66 -2.61 -0.41
N GLN A 29 0.34 -2.14 0.35
CA GLN A 29 1.47 -1.39 -0.20
C GLN A 29 2.21 -2.24 -1.22
N LEU A 30 2.58 -3.48 -0.89
CA LEU A 30 3.26 -4.37 -1.82
C LEU A 30 2.46 -4.56 -3.11
N ILE A 31 1.15 -4.78 -3.03
CA ILE A 31 0.33 -4.92 -4.23
C ILE A 31 0.39 -3.64 -5.07
N LEU A 32 0.10 -2.48 -4.49
CA LEU A 32 0.07 -1.21 -5.22
C LEU A 32 1.44 -0.81 -5.81
N PHE A 33 2.53 -1.14 -5.12
CA PHE A 33 3.88 -0.79 -5.54
C PHE A 33 4.60 -1.89 -6.32
N VAL A 34 4.11 -3.12 -6.41
CA VAL A 34 4.77 -4.18 -7.20
C VAL A 34 4.00 -4.42 -8.49
N THR A 35 2.67 -4.35 -8.46
CA THR A 35 1.83 -4.58 -9.64
C THR A 35 2.22 -3.78 -10.88
N PRO A 36 2.55 -2.47 -10.83
CA PRO A 36 2.94 -1.77 -12.04
C PRO A 36 4.33 -2.17 -12.55
N TRP A 37 5.18 -2.87 -11.79
CA TRP A 37 6.50 -3.31 -12.27
C TRP A 37 6.51 -4.76 -12.78
N ILE A 38 5.41 -5.50 -12.62
CA ILE A 38 5.29 -6.86 -13.15
C ILE A 38 5.02 -6.77 -14.66
N ASN A 39 5.82 -7.49 -15.45
CA ASN A 39 5.56 -7.69 -16.86
C ASN A 39 4.64 -8.90 -17.05
N TRP A 40 3.55 -8.69 -17.78
CA TRP A 40 2.56 -9.68 -18.14
C TRP A 40 2.44 -9.75 -19.66
N ASN A 41 2.59 -10.96 -20.21
CA ASN A 41 2.53 -11.22 -21.66
C ASN A 41 3.45 -10.30 -22.51
N GLY A 42 4.63 -9.93 -21.98
CA GLY A 42 5.60 -9.08 -22.68
C GLY A 42 5.35 -7.57 -22.57
N ARG A 43 4.36 -7.13 -21.79
CA ARG A 43 4.10 -5.70 -21.52
C ARG A 43 3.89 -5.47 -20.02
N GLN A 44 4.05 -4.24 -19.57
CA GLN A 44 3.86 -3.88 -18.15
C GLN A 44 2.38 -4.01 -17.75
N MET A 45 2.10 -4.60 -16.57
CA MET A 45 0.73 -4.80 -16.06
C MET A 45 -0.06 -3.51 -15.95
N VAL A 46 0.57 -2.41 -15.53
CA VAL A 46 -0.07 -1.09 -15.51
C VAL A 46 0.81 -0.17 -16.34
N LEU A 47 0.34 0.22 -17.53
CA LEU A 47 1.09 1.04 -18.47
C LEU A 47 0.25 2.23 -18.92
N LEU A 48 0.79 3.43 -18.74
CA LEU A 48 0.25 4.65 -19.30
C LEU A 48 0.91 4.90 -20.68
N ASP A 49 0.17 4.60 -21.74
CA ASP A 49 0.61 4.82 -23.11
C ASP A 49 0.23 6.24 -23.55
N VAL A 50 1.16 7.18 -23.36
CA VAL A 50 0.97 8.59 -23.71
C VAL A 50 0.86 8.80 -25.22
N PRO A 51 1.73 8.21 -26.08
CA PRO A 51 1.58 8.32 -27.53
C PRO A 51 0.25 7.76 -28.03
N GLY A 52 -0.16 6.60 -27.52
CA GLY A 52 -1.41 5.93 -27.90
C GLY A 52 -2.66 6.54 -27.27
N ARG A 53 -2.52 7.45 -26.29
CA ARG A 53 -3.59 7.96 -25.40
C ARG A 53 -4.42 6.84 -24.77
N LYS A 54 -3.72 5.79 -24.31
CA LYS A 54 -4.35 4.59 -23.76
C LYS A 54 -3.85 4.32 -22.36
N LEU A 55 -4.76 3.87 -21.50
CA LEU A 55 -4.41 3.35 -20.18
C LEU A 55 -4.58 1.84 -20.18
N HIS A 56 -3.48 1.11 -20.00
CA HIS A 56 -3.50 -0.33 -19.89
C HIS A 56 -3.51 -0.72 -18.41
N LEU A 57 -4.58 -1.37 -17.98
CA LEU A 57 -4.75 -1.98 -16.67
C LEU A 57 -4.90 -3.48 -16.84
N PHE A 58 -3.83 -4.20 -16.58
CA PHE A 58 -3.69 -5.63 -16.83
C PHE A 58 -3.97 -5.95 -18.31
N GLU A 59 -5.01 -6.73 -18.61
CA GLU A 59 -5.47 -7.05 -19.96
C GLU A 59 -6.46 -6.01 -20.52
N TRP A 60 -6.89 -5.04 -19.72
CA TRP A 60 -7.90 -4.06 -20.11
C TRP A 60 -7.23 -2.78 -20.60
N THR A 61 -7.78 -2.18 -21.66
CA THR A 61 -7.29 -0.93 -22.22
C THR A 61 -8.44 0.06 -22.31
N PHE A 62 -8.21 1.27 -21.82
CA PHE A 62 -9.14 2.41 -21.84
C PHE A 62 -8.63 3.52 -22.77
#